data_AF-A0A644X6V2-F1
#
_entry.id   AF-A0A644X6V2-F1
#
_cell.length_a   1.000
_cell.length_b   1.000
_cell.length_c   1.000
_cell.angle_alpha   90.00
_cell.angle_beta   90.00
_cell.angle_gamma   90.00
#
_symmetry.space_group_name_H-M   'P 1'
#
loop_
_entity.id
_entity.type
_entity.pdbx_description
1 polymer ?
#
loop_
_entity_poly.entity_id
_entity_poly.type
_entity_poly.pdbx_seq_one_letter_code
_entity_poly.pdbx_strand_id
1 'polypeptide(L)'
;MSRDILKTVRLAAQYFPGSPGTVSDVFQVETQLRVEELFREGLPVAAVYSVILRELPEELSERDKVGTLSIVVDAWRQYRLERGRGE
;
A
#
# COMPACT_ATOMS: atom_id res chain seq x y z
N MET A 1 -6.72 13.86 -2.28
CA MET A 1 -7.94 13.01 -2.39
C MET A 1 -7.50 11.62 -2.02
N SER A 2 -8.16 10.96 -1.07
CA SER A 2 -7.76 9.59 -0.66
C SER A 2 -7.88 8.62 -1.84
N ARG A 3 -6.82 7.84 -2.13
CA ARG A 3 -6.88 6.75 -3.12
C ARG A 3 -7.79 5.64 -2.59
N ASP A 4 -8.70 5.16 -3.44
CA ASP A 4 -9.58 4.03 -3.13
C ASP A 4 -8.95 2.73 -3.66
N ILE A 5 -8.03 2.16 -2.88
CA ILE A 5 -7.30 0.93 -3.21
C ILE A 5 -8.28 -0.20 -3.58
N LEU A 6 -9.34 -0.35 -2.77
CA LEU A 6 -10.34 -1.39 -2.94
C LEU A 6 -11.08 -1.29 -4.27
N LYS A 7 -11.49 -0.08 -4.66
CA LYS A 7 -12.17 0.15 -5.93
C LYS A 7 -11.27 -0.19 -7.12
N THR A 8 -10.00 0.22 -7.09
CA THR A 8 -9.05 -0.06 -8.17
C THR A 8 -8.76 -1.55 -8.30
N VAL A 9 -8.58 -2.25 -7.18
CA VAL A 9 -8.31 -3.70 -7.17
C VAL A 9 -9.53 -4.50 -7.64
N ARG A 10 -10.75 -4.10 -7.23
CA ARG A 10 -11.99 -4.69 -7.74
C ARG A 10 -12.12 -4.51 -9.25
N LEU A 11 -11.77 -3.33 -9.75
CA LEU A 11 -11.77 -3.08 -11.19
C LEU A 11 -10.77 -4.00 -11.91
N ALA A 12 -9.55 -4.14 -11.38
CA ALA A 12 -8.56 -5.05 -11.94
C ALA A 12 -9.05 -6.51 -11.96
N ALA A 13 -9.70 -6.98 -10.89
CA ALA A 13 -10.27 -8.32 -10.84
C ALA A 13 -11.39 -8.54 -11.88
N GLN A 14 -12.19 -7.50 -12.17
CA GLN A 14 -13.24 -7.56 -13.20
C GLN A 14 -12.67 -7.65 -14.61
N TYR A 15 -11.61 -6.90 -14.93
CA TYR A 15 -11.00 -6.87 -16.26
C TYR A 15 -9.99 -8.01 -16.49
N PHE A 16 -9.39 -8.55 -15.42
CA PHE A 16 -8.38 -9.60 -15.48
C PHE A 16 -8.75 -10.84 -14.64
N PRO A 17 -9.94 -11.44 -14.84
CA PRO A 17 -10.44 -12.52 -13.98
C PRO A 17 -9.61 -13.81 -14.05
N GLY A 18 -8.88 -14.03 -15.15
CA GLY A 18 -7.97 -15.18 -15.32
C GLY A 18 -6.53 -14.92 -14.88
N SER A 19 -6.23 -13.74 -14.31
CA SER A 19 -4.87 -13.31 -14.01
C SER A 19 -4.77 -12.81 -12.56
N PRO A 20 -4.83 -13.72 -11.57
CA PRO A 20 -4.70 -13.36 -10.15
C PRO A 20 -3.39 -12.64 -9.83
N GLY A 21 -2.32 -12.92 -10.59
CA GLY A 21 -1.06 -12.18 -10.52
C GLY A 21 -1.24 -10.68 -10.79
N THR A 22 -1.93 -10.32 -11.87
CA THR A 22 -2.23 -8.91 -12.21
C THR A 22 -3.03 -8.20 -11.12
N VAL A 23 -4.01 -8.87 -10.53
CA VAL A 23 -4.81 -8.30 -9.43
C VAL A 23 -3.94 -8.05 -8.19
N SER A 24 -3.04 -8.99 -7.89
CA SER A 24 -2.05 -8.84 -6.82
C SER A 24 -1.06 -7.71 -7.09
N ASP A 25 -0.58 -7.57 -8.33
CA ASP A 25 0.35 -6.50 -8.71
C ASP A 25 -0.31 -5.12 -8.56
N VAL A 26 -1.56 -4.98 -9.02
CA VAL A 26 -2.34 -3.73 -8.84
C VAL A 26 -2.53 -3.42 -7.35
N PHE A 27 -2.86 -4.42 -6.54
CA PHE A 27 -3.00 -4.27 -5.10
C PHE A 27 -1.70 -3.74 -4.45
N GLN A 28 -0.56 -4.32 -4.79
CA GLN A 28 0.74 -3.92 -4.25
C GLN A 28 1.09 -2.49 -4.67
N VAL A 29 0.91 -2.14 -5.95
CA VAL A 29 1.18 -0.80 -6.49
C VAL A 29 0.30 0.26 -5.82
N GLU A 30 -1.00 0.03 -5.73
CA GLU A 30 -1.92 1.00 -5.10
C GLU A 30 -1.61 1.18 -3.61
N THR A 31 -1.28 0.10 -2.92
CA THR A 31 -0.85 0.14 -1.51
C THR A 31 0.43 0.96 -1.36
N GLN A 32 1.44 0.71 -2.20
CA GLN A 32 2.71 1.46 -2.16
C GLN A 32 2.48 2.95 -2.40
N LEU A 33 1.71 3.31 -3.43
CA LEU A 33 1.43 4.70 -3.76
C LEU A 33 0.70 5.43 -2.62
N ARG A 34 -0.20 4.75 -1.92
CA ARG A 34 -0.90 5.29 -0.75
C ARG A 34 0.05 5.49 0.43
N VAL A 35 0.91 4.50 0.70
CA VAL A 35 1.93 4.58 1.75
C VAL A 35 2.87 5.76 1.53
N GLU A 36 3.36 5.95 0.31
CA GLU A 36 4.23 7.08 -0.02
C GLU A 36 3.53 8.44 0.16
N GLU A 37 2.25 8.54 -0.21
CA GLU A 37 1.44 9.75 0.03
C GLU A 37 1.36 10.07 1.53
N LEU A 38 1.04 9.07 2.36
CA LEU A 38 0.95 9.23 3.81
C LEU A 38 2.29 9.64 4.44
N PHE A 39 3.42 9.12 3.93
CA PHE A 39 4.74 9.58 4.36
C PHE A 39 5.04 11.01 3.94
N ARG A 40 4.65 11.42 2.72
CA ARG A 40 4.77 12.82 2.28
C ARG A 40 3.89 13.78 3.10
N GLU A 41 2.76 13.31 3.60
CA GLU A 41 1.91 14.03 4.57
C GLU A 41 2.54 14.13 5.98
N GLY A 42 3.68 13.46 6.21
CA GLY A 42 4.44 13.54 7.46
C GLY A 42 3.98 12.56 8.54
N LEU A 43 3.14 11.58 8.19
CA LEU A 43 2.69 10.59 9.16
C LEU A 43 3.83 9.64 9.58
N PRO A 44 3.92 9.28 10.88
CA PRO A 44 4.89 8.30 11.35
C PRO A 44 4.53 6.89 10.86
N VAL A 45 5.53 6.01 10.74
CA VAL A 45 5.38 4.64 10.20
C VAL A 45 4.24 3.82 10.83
N ALA A 46 4.05 3.91 12.15
CA ALA A 46 2.98 3.20 12.84
C ALA A 46 1.58 3.74 12.48
N ALA A 47 1.46 5.06 12.25
CA ALA A 47 0.21 5.69 11.80
C ALA A 47 -0.08 5.31 10.34
N VAL A 48 0.93 5.32 9.48
CA VAL A 48 0.81 4.89 8.08
C VAL A 48 0.30 3.45 8.00
N TYR A 49 0.94 2.52 8.72
CA TYR A 49 0.51 1.12 8.76
C TYR A 49 -0.93 0.96 9.24
N SER A 50 -1.31 1.70 10.28
CA SER A 50 -2.68 1.67 10.84
C SER A 50 -3.73 2.21 9.87
N VAL A 51 -3.41 3.26 9.10
CA VAL A 51 -4.31 3.82 8.09
C VAL A 51 -4.51 2.82 6.96
N ILE A 52 -3.42 2.24 6.44
CA ILE A 52 -3.50 1.26 5.35
C ILE A 52 -4.32 0.05 5.79
N LEU A 53 -4.09 -0.53 6.98
CA LEU A 53 -4.89 -1.66 7.46
C LEU A 53 -6.40 -1.34 7.58
N ARG A 54 -6.77 -0.09 7.87
CA ARG A 54 -8.19 0.34 7.95
C ARG A 54 -8.81 0.57 6.57
N GLU A 55 -8.02 0.95 5.58
CA GLU A 55 -8.48 1.14 4.19
C GLU A 55 -8.61 -0.20 3.45
N LEU A 56 -8.01 -1.25 3.99
CA LEU A 56 -8.04 -2.60 3.48
C LEU A 56 -9.26 -3.40 4.00
N PRO A 57 -9.71 -4.44 3.27
CA PRO A 57 -10.85 -5.23 3.70
C PRO A 57 -10.51 -6.07 4.95
N GLU A 58 -11.46 -6.20 5.88
CA GLU A 58 -11.25 -6.95 7.14
C GLU A 58 -10.90 -8.43 6.90
N GLU A 59 -11.29 -8.98 5.75
CA GLU A 59 -11.13 -10.38 5.36
C GLU A 59 -9.78 -10.67 4.69
N LEU A 60 -8.79 -9.78 4.79
CA LEU A 60 -7.45 -10.04 4.26
C LEU A 60 -6.82 -11.29 4.87
N SER A 61 -6.18 -12.09 4.02
CA SER A 61 -5.38 -13.20 4.49
C SER A 61 -4.17 -12.69 5.30
N GLU A 62 -3.67 -13.50 6.23
CA GLU A 62 -2.43 -13.18 6.97
C GLU A 62 -1.24 -12.94 6.03
N ARG A 63 -1.20 -13.63 4.89
CA ARG A 63 -0.18 -13.42 3.85
C ARG A 63 -0.23 -12.01 3.27
N ASP A 64 -1.42 -11.49 3.01
CA ASP A 64 -1.60 -10.15 2.43
C ASP A 64 -1.29 -9.05 3.45
N LYS A 65 -1.59 -9.29 4.73
CA LYS A 65 -1.18 -8.40 5.84
C LYS A 65 0.33 -8.31 5.96
N VAL A 66 1.04 -9.44 5.88
CA VAL A 66 2.51 -9.48 5.87
C VAL A 66 3.07 -8.74 4.66
N GLY A 67 2.51 -8.96 3.46
CA GLY A 67 2.90 -8.22 2.25
C GLY A 67 2.73 -6.71 2.38
N THR A 68 1.60 -6.28 2.97
CA THR A 68 1.32 -4.87 3.27
C THR A 68 2.36 -4.28 4.22
N LEU A 69 2.74 -5.00 5.28
CA LEU A 69 3.77 -4.56 6.22
C LEU A 69 5.12 -4.39 5.51
N SER A 70 5.51 -5.32 4.63
CA SER A 70 6.74 -5.21 3.84
C SER A 70 6.74 -3.93 2.98
N ILE A 71 5.65 -3.65 2.27
CA ILE A 71 5.50 -2.43 1.46
C ILE A 71 5.67 -1.18 2.33
N VAL A 72 5.04 -1.12 3.50
CA VAL A 72 5.14 0.02 4.42
C VAL A 72 6.58 0.23 4.90
N VAL A 73 7.27 -0.84 5.30
CA VAL A 73 8.64 -0.76 5.79
C VAL A 73 9.62 -0.36 4.69
N ASP A 74 9.46 -0.90 3.48
CA ASP A 74 10.34 -0.59 2.35
C ASP A 74 10.17 0.85 1.89
N ALA A 75 8.92 1.32 1.75
CA ALA A 75 8.65 2.73 1.44
C ALA A 75 9.15 3.67 2.54
N TRP A 76 9.05 3.28 3.82
CA TRP A 76 9.61 4.07 4.93
C TRP A 76 11.12 4.17 4.84
N ARG A 77 11.81 3.06 4.55
CA ARG A 77 13.27 3.04 4.37
C ARG A 77 13.69 3.95 3.22
N GLN A 78 13.01 3.88 2.09
CA GLN A 78 13.26 4.75 0.94
C GLN A 78 13.05 6.23 1.30
N TYR A 79 11.91 6.56 1.91
CA TYR A 79 11.61 7.92 2.36
C TYR A 79 12.66 8.47 3.32
N ARG A 80 13.15 7.65 4.27
CA ARG A 80 14.23 8.03 5.18
C ARG A 80 15.57 8.26 4.48
N LEU A 81 15.90 7.45 3.47
CA LEU A 81 17.14 7.58 2.70
C LEU A 81 17.13 8.84 1.83
N GLU A 82 15.98 9.19 1.25
CA GLU A 82 15.80 10.40 0.46
C GLU A 82 15.87 11.66 1.33
N ARG A 83 15.23 11.65 2.50
CA ARG A 83 15.32 12.75 3.48
C ARG A 83 16.70 12.86 4.13
N GLY A 84 17.38 11.74 4.37
CA GLY A 84 18.71 11.70 4.98
C GLY A 84 19.88 12.01 4.02
N ARG A 85 19.63 12.10 2.70
CA ARG A 85 20.57 12.62 1.70
C ARG A 85 20.36 14.11 1.38
N GLY A 86 19.35 14.73 1.99
CA GLY A 86 18.98 16.13 1.80
C GLY A 86 19.40 17.07 2.93
N GLU A 87 20.24 16.60 3.86
CA GLU A 87 20.90 17.43 4.88
C GLU A 87 22.41 17.49 4.62
#